data_AF-W9T8Q3-F1
#
_entry.id   AF-W9T8Q3-F1
#
_cell.length_a   1.000
_cell.length_b   1.000
_cell.length_c   1.000
_cell.angle_alpha   90.00
_cell.angle_beta   90.00
_cell.angle_gamma   90.00
#
_symmetry.space_group_name_H-M   'P 1'
#
loop_
_entity.id
_entity.type
_entity.pdbx_description
1 polymer ?
#
loop_
_entity_poly.entity_id
_entity_poly.type
_entity_poly.pdbx_seq_one_letter_code
_entity_poly.pdbx_strand_id
1 'polypeptide(L)'
;MRPVPNDKPFTLAGRTYQSRLLVGTGKYKDLEETRAAIEASGAEIVTVAVRRTNIGQNPGEPNLLDVISPERYTILPNTAGCFTAEDAVRTCRLARELLDGHKLVKLEVLADQKTLFPNVIETLKAAEVLIADGFDVMVYTSDDPIIARQLAEMGCIAVMPLAGLIGTGWASATPTTCASSSRRRACRCWWMPGSAPLRTPPSPWSWAARRC
;
A
#
# COMPACT_ATOMS: atom_id res chain seq x y z
N MET A 1 5.31 17.03 -28.91
CA MET A 1 5.37 15.91 -27.94
C MET A 1 6.04 16.47 -26.68
N ARG A 2 5.38 16.47 -25.51
CA ARG A 2 6.08 16.87 -24.26
C ARG A 2 7.17 15.82 -23.99
N PRO A 3 8.41 16.20 -23.66
CA PRO A 3 9.43 15.23 -23.31
C PRO A 3 8.93 14.39 -22.14
N VAL A 4 9.05 13.07 -22.26
CA VAL A 4 8.79 12.16 -21.14
C VAL A 4 9.80 12.55 -20.05
N PRO A 5 9.35 12.94 -18.85
CA PRO A 5 10.26 13.32 -17.78
C PRO A 5 11.28 12.20 -17.58
N ASN A 6 12.56 12.55 -17.51
CA ASN A 6 13.63 11.59 -17.25
C ASN A 6 13.31 10.89 -15.92
N ASP A 7 13.08 9.57 -15.96
CA ASP A 7 12.56 8.83 -14.81
C ASP A 7 13.59 8.87 -13.68
N LYS A 8 13.26 9.61 -12.61
CA LYS A 8 14.14 9.68 -11.43
C LYS A 8 14.05 8.37 -10.65
N PRO A 9 15.08 7.96 -9.90
CA PRO A 9 14.99 6.81 -9.01
C PRO A 9 13.88 7.01 -7.96
N PHE A 10 13.16 5.94 -7.60
CA PHE A 10 12.17 5.97 -6.52
C PHE A 10 12.82 5.58 -5.19
N THR A 11 12.99 6.54 -4.29
CA THR A 11 13.55 6.26 -2.94
C THR A 11 12.48 6.34 -1.86
N LEU A 12 12.41 5.29 -1.04
CA LEU A 12 11.49 5.12 0.09
C LEU A 12 12.22 4.39 1.23
N ALA A 13 12.13 4.92 2.47
CA ALA A 13 12.80 4.35 3.66
C ALA A 13 14.29 4.02 3.44
N GLY A 14 15.02 4.91 2.75
CA GLY A 14 16.46 4.74 2.47
C GLY A 14 16.79 3.73 1.36
N ARG A 15 15.82 2.98 0.83
CA ARG A 15 16.00 2.05 -0.30
C ARG A 15 15.57 2.71 -1.61
N THR A 16 16.26 2.40 -2.69
CA THR A 16 15.95 2.90 -4.04
C THR A 16 15.45 1.76 -4.91
N TYR A 17 14.34 1.99 -5.59
CA TYR A 17 13.62 1.08 -6.47
C TYR A 17 13.64 1.61 -7.89
N GLN A 18 13.70 0.71 -8.86
CA GLN A 18 13.51 1.02 -10.27
C GLN A 18 12.02 1.06 -10.61
N SER A 19 11.27 0.09 -10.09
CA SER A 19 9.84 -0.05 -10.25
C SER A 19 9.09 0.92 -9.35
N ARG A 20 8.11 1.63 -9.94
CA ARG A 20 7.12 2.46 -9.24
C ARG A 20 5.77 1.74 -9.11
N LEU A 21 5.74 0.46 -9.43
CA LEU A 21 4.57 -0.38 -9.37
C LEU A 21 4.62 -1.22 -8.09
N LEU A 22 3.67 -0.97 -7.18
CA LEU A 22 3.45 -1.79 -5.99
C LEU A 22 2.31 -2.76 -6.32
N VAL A 23 2.49 -4.04 -5.96
CA VAL A 23 1.50 -5.10 -6.24
C VAL A 23 1.04 -5.73 -4.94
N GLY A 24 -0.26 -6.02 -4.83
CA GLY A 24 -0.83 -6.75 -3.69
C GLY A 24 -1.13 -8.20 -4.04
N THR A 25 -1.22 -9.06 -3.03
CA THR A 25 -1.36 -10.52 -3.22
C THR A 25 -2.78 -11.07 -3.03
N GLY A 26 -3.72 -10.25 -2.57
CA GLY A 26 -4.99 -10.74 -2.01
C GLY A 26 -6.09 -11.19 -2.99
N LYS A 27 -5.83 -11.29 -4.31
CA LYS A 27 -6.88 -11.59 -5.33
C LYS A 27 -6.51 -12.65 -6.37
N TYR A 28 -5.34 -13.26 -6.26
CA TYR A 28 -4.94 -14.35 -7.15
C TYR A 28 -5.61 -15.66 -6.71
N LYS A 29 -5.79 -16.58 -7.65
CA LYS A 29 -6.39 -17.90 -7.45
C LYS A 29 -5.54 -18.78 -6.53
N ASP A 30 -4.23 -18.74 -6.70
CA ASP A 30 -3.27 -19.55 -5.96
C ASP A 30 -1.87 -18.88 -5.91
N LEU A 31 -0.94 -19.52 -5.19
CA LEU A 31 0.42 -18.99 -4.98
C LEU A 31 1.25 -18.98 -6.27
N GLU A 32 1.02 -19.92 -7.20
CA GLU A 32 1.74 -19.94 -8.48
C GLU A 32 1.29 -18.80 -9.39
N GLU A 33 -0.02 -18.53 -9.46
CA GLU A 33 -0.53 -17.35 -10.16
C GLU A 33 -0.01 -16.06 -9.53
N THR A 34 0.05 -15.99 -8.19
CA THR A 34 0.62 -14.85 -7.46
C THR A 34 2.08 -14.60 -7.86
N ARG A 35 2.90 -15.67 -7.86
CA ARG A 35 4.31 -15.61 -8.25
C ARG A 35 4.47 -15.10 -9.69
N ALA A 36 3.75 -15.71 -10.63
CA ALA A 36 3.81 -15.36 -12.04
C ALA A 36 3.39 -13.90 -12.30
N ALA A 37 2.33 -13.43 -11.63
CA ALA A 37 1.85 -12.06 -11.79
C ALA A 37 2.83 -11.02 -11.24
N ILE A 38 3.43 -11.28 -10.09
CA ILE A 38 4.44 -10.37 -9.50
C ILE A 38 5.68 -10.31 -10.38
N GLU A 39 6.16 -11.46 -10.86
CA GLU A 39 7.32 -11.52 -11.76
C GLU A 39 7.07 -10.77 -13.06
N ALA A 40 5.91 -11.00 -13.70
CA ALA A 40 5.53 -10.30 -14.93
C ALA A 40 5.35 -8.78 -14.73
N SER A 41 4.96 -8.34 -13.53
CA SER A 41 4.78 -6.92 -13.22
C SER A 41 6.10 -6.15 -13.07
N GLY A 42 7.20 -6.83 -12.76
CA GLY A 42 8.46 -6.19 -12.38
C GLY A 42 8.35 -5.36 -11.09
N ALA A 43 7.37 -5.65 -10.22
CA ALA A 43 7.24 -4.98 -8.93
C ALA A 43 8.37 -5.38 -7.98
N GLU A 44 8.92 -4.40 -7.27
CA GLU A 44 9.95 -4.63 -6.24
C GLU A 44 9.38 -4.57 -4.82
N ILE A 45 8.20 -3.97 -4.66
CA ILE A 45 7.49 -3.85 -3.38
C ILE A 45 6.16 -4.59 -3.49
N VAL A 46 5.95 -5.57 -2.63
CA VAL A 46 4.77 -6.45 -2.63
C VAL A 46 4.02 -6.31 -1.32
N THR A 47 2.73 -5.98 -1.38
CA THR A 47 1.91 -5.78 -0.18
C THR A 47 1.24 -7.06 0.27
N VAL A 48 1.26 -7.34 1.58
CA VAL A 48 0.69 -8.57 2.15
C VAL A 48 -0.29 -8.24 3.27
N ALA A 49 -1.49 -8.83 3.22
CA ALA A 49 -2.51 -8.67 4.25
C ALA A 49 -2.27 -9.64 5.42
N VAL A 50 -1.67 -9.14 6.50
CA VAL A 50 -1.19 -9.95 7.64
C VAL A 50 -2.31 -10.77 8.28
N ARG A 51 -3.54 -10.24 8.31
CA ARG A 51 -4.71 -10.92 8.90
C ARG A 51 -5.34 -11.98 8.00
N ARG A 52 -4.97 -12.04 6.72
CA ARG A 52 -5.64 -12.88 5.70
C ARG A 52 -4.71 -13.87 5.03
N THR A 53 -3.41 -13.69 5.17
CA THR A 53 -2.42 -14.50 4.47
C THR A 53 -1.38 -15.01 5.45
N ASN A 54 -1.05 -16.30 5.35
CA ASN A 54 0.02 -16.89 6.13
C ASN A 54 1.37 -16.38 5.66
N ILE A 55 2.10 -15.73 6.57
CA ILE A 55 3.50 -15.30 6.39
C ILE A 55 4.41 -15.91 7.47
N GLY A 56 3.94 -16.93 8.19
CA GLY A 56 4.68 -17.58 9.26
C GLY A 56 3.91 -17.72 10.58
N GLN A 57 2.74 -17.08 10.70
CA GLN A 57 1.94 -17.18 11.93
C GLN A 57 1.29 -18.56 12.14
N ASN A 58 1.04 -19.34 11.06
CA ASN A 58 0.44 -20.66 11.12
C ASN A 58 1.43 -21.72 10.60
N PRO A 59 2.11 -22.47 11.49
CA PRO A 59 2.98 -23.56 11.07
C PRO A 59 2.19 -24.66 10.35
N GLY A 60 2.66 -25.09 9.17
CA GLY A 60 2.06 -26.18 8.39
C GLY A 60 1.05 -25.75 7.32
N GLU A 61 0.72 -24.47 7.23
CA GLU A 61 -0.05 -23.90 6.12
C GLU A 61 0.88 -23.32 5.04
N PRO A 62 0.45 -23.26 3.76
CA PRO A 62 1.24 -22.63 2.70
C PRO A 62 1.65 -21.21 3.08
N ASN A 63 2.94 -20.91 3.00
CA ASN A 63 3.48 -19.60 3.36
C ASN A 63 3.66 -18.75 2.09
N LEU A 64 3.10 -17.55 2.09
CA LEU A 64 3.23 -16.64 0.95
C LEU A 64 4.70 -16.24 0.72
N LEU A 65 5.52 -16.14 1.78
CA LEU A 65 6.93 -15.77 1.66
C LEU A 65 7.77 -16.82 0.90
N ASP A 66 7.28 -18.05 0.75
CA ASP A 66 7.93 -19.08 -0.06
C ASP A 66 7.90 -18.73 -1.56
N VAL A 67 6.86 -18.00 -2.02
CA VAL A 67 6.73 -17.55 -3.42
C VAL A 67 7.14 -16.10 -3.63
N ILE A 68 7.15 -15.30 -2.57
CA ILE A 68 7.65 -13.91 -2.58
C ILE A 68 8.75 -13.72 -1.54
N SER A 69 9.92 -14.28 -1.84
CA SER A 69 11.07 -14.22 -0.92
C SER A 69 11.45 -12.78 -0.55
N PRO A 70 11.61 -12.47 0.75
CA PRO A 70 12.12 -11.19 1.24
C PRO A 70 13.54 -10.84 0.73
N GLU A 71 14.30 -11.82 0.23
CA GLU A 71 15.62 -11.59 -0.38
C GLU A 71 15.50 -10.88 -1.73
N ARG A 72 14.42 -11.15 -2.48
CA ARG A 72 14.17 -10.57 -3.81
C ARG A 72 13.24 -9.37 -3.75
N TYR A 73 12.24 -9.38 -2.86
CA TYR A 73 11.19 -8.36 -2.79
C TYR A 73 11.20 -7.62 -1.47
N THR A 74 10.80 -6.34 -1.50
CA THR A 74 10.44 -5.63 -0.29
C THR A 74 9.02 -5.97 0.10
N ILE A 75 8.86 -6.68 1.22
CA ILE A 75 7.56 -7.03 1.77
C ILE A 75 6.97 -5.81 2.49
N LEU A 76 5.75 -5.44 2.10
CA LEU A 76 5.00 -4.33 2.69
C LEU A 76 3.78 -4.89 3.43
N PRO A 77 3.92 -5.30 4.70
CA PRO A 77 2.79 -5.78 5.49
C PRO A 77 1.75 -4.68 5.65
N ASN A 78 0.48 -5.05 5.51
CA ASN A 78 -0.63 -4.12 5.64
C ASN A 78 -1.69 -4.58 6.63
N THR A 79 -2.46 -3.61 7.12
CA THR A 79 -3.52 -3.82 8.11
C THR A 79 -4.90 -4.00 7.46
N ALA A 80 -4.96 -4.55 6.24
CA ALA A 80 -6.23 -4.75 5.54
C ALA A 80 -7.20 -5.60 6.40
N GLY A 81 -8.41 -5.07 6.58
CA GLY A 81 -9.43 -5.66 7.44
C GLY A 81 -9.40 -5.16 8.90
N CYS A 82 -8.58 -4.16 9.24
CA CYS A 82 -8.69 -3.44 10.51
C CYS A 82 -9.70 -2.28 10.39
N PHE A 83 -10.54 -2.12 11.42
CA PHE A 83 -11.57 -1.07 11.49
C PHE A 83 -11.33 -0.08 12.64
N THR A 84 -10.37 -0.37 13.52
CA THR A 84 -9.99 0.46 14.66
C THR A 84 -8.48 0.72 14.62
N ALA A 85 -8.06 1.81 15.26
CA ALA A 85 -6.66 2.14 15.43
C ALA A 85 -5.92 1.06 16.23
N GLU A 86 -6.56 0.52 17.27
CA GLU A 86 -6.00 -0.54 18.10
C GLU A 86 -5.70 -1.81 17.29
N ASP A 87 -6.65 -2.26 16.46
CA ASP A 87 -6.46 -3.42 15.59
C ASP A 87 -5.32 -3.21 14.59
N ALA A 88 -5.23 -2.02 14.02
CA ALA A 88 -4.18 -1.68 13.06
C ALA A 88 -2.80 -1.68 13.73
N VAL A 89 -2.67 -1.03 14.88
CA VAL A 89 -1.42 -1.00 15.66
C VAL A 89 -0.98 -2.40 16.05
N ARG A 90 -1.91 -3.22 16.56
CA ARG A 90 -1.62 -4.62 16.93
C ARG A 90 -1.16 -5.44 15.73
N THR A 91 -1.80 -5.25 14.58
CA THR A 91 -1.44 -5.96 13.34
C THR A 91 -0.06 -5.56 12.84
N CYS A 92 0.30 -4.27 12.89
CA CYS A 92 1.65 -3.81 12.53
C CYS A 92 2.73 -4.38 13.46
N ARG A 93 2.46 -4.43 14.78
CA ARG A 93 3.39 -5.04 15.75
C ARG A 93 3.60 -6.52 15.48
N LEU A 94 2.52 -7.27 15.22
CA LEU A 94 2.63 -8.67 14.83
C LEU A 94 3.44 -8.84 13.54
N ALA A 95 3.20 -7.98 12.53
CA ALA A 95 3.93 -8.04 11.28
C ALA A 95 5.43 -7.76 11.47
N ARG A 96 5.79 -6.84 12.36
CA ARG A 96 7.19 -6.54 12.71
C ARG A 96 7.88 -7.76 13.30
N GLU A 97 7.23 -8.50 14.19
CA GLU A 97 7.79 -9.74 14.77
C GLU A 97 7.93 -10.86 13.72
N LEU A 98 6.95 -11.01 12.83
CA LEU A 98 6.97 -12.03 11.76
C LEU A 98 7.99 -11.73 10.65
N LEU A 99 8.43 -10.49 10.54
CA LEU A 99 9.36 -10.01 9.51
C LEU A 99 10.65 -9.49 10.16
N ASP A 100 11.17 -10.19 11.17
CA ASP A 100 12.49 -9.97 11.77
C ASP A 100 12.81 -8.51 12.16
N GLY A 101 11.81 -7.79 12.69
CA GLY A 101 11.96 -6.42 13.16
C GLY A 101 11.85 -5.35 12.07
N HIS A 102 11.43 -5.70 10.85
CA HIS A 102 11.21 -4.73 9.78
C HIS A 102 10.21 -3.64 10.16
N LYS A 103 10.58 -2.38 9.86
CA LYS A 103 9.83 -1.17 10.26
C LYS A 103 8.76 -0.74 9.26
N LEU A 104 8.84 -1.21 8.03
CA LEU A 104 8.01 -0.73 6.93
C LEU A 104 6.60 -1.32 7.02
N VAL A 105 5.57 -0.47 7.05
CA VAL A 105 4.16 -0.91 7.11
C VAL A 105 3.25 -0.07 6.21
N LYS A 106 2.23 -0.72 5.64
CA LYS A 106 1.10 -0.04 5.00
C LYS A 106 -0.08 0.03 5.97
N LEU A 107 -0.30 1.21 6.53
CA LEU A 107 -1.43 1.48 7.42
C LEU A 107 -2.71 1.65 6.61
N GLU A 108 -3.72 0.85 6.93
CA GLU A 108 -5.05 0.86 6.33
C GLU A 108 -6.08 0.62 7.44
N VAL A 109 -6.86 1.66 7.77
CA VAL A 109 -7.98 1.56 8.72
C VAL A 109 -9.27 1.90 8.00
N LEU A 110 -10.17 0.92 7.90
CA LEU A 110 -11.38 1.00 7.09
C LEU A 110 -12.57 1.45 7.93
N ALA A 111 -13.51 2.17 7.32
CA ALA A 111 -14.77 2.54 7.95
C ALA A 111 -15.75 1.36 8.00
N ASP A 112 -15.83 0.59 6.91
CA ASP A 112 -16.71 -0.57 6.80
C ASP A 112 -16.24 -1.58 5.74
N GLN A 113 -16.79 -2.79 5.80
CA GLN A 113 -16.43 -3.91 4.91
C GLN A 113 -16.96 -3.76 3.48
N LYS A 114 -17.99 -2.93 3.26
CA LYS A 114 -18.69 -2.83 1.98
C LYS A 114 -18.02 -1.80 1.06
N THR A 115 -17.72 -0.61 1.58
CA THR A 115 -17.11 0.48 0.82
C THR A 115 -15.60 0.37 0.78
N LEU A 116 -15.01 -0.22 1.83
CA LEU A 116 -13.56 -0.22 2.06
C LEU A 116 -12.97 1.21 2.02
N PHE A 117 -13.79 2.20 2.38
CA PHE A 117 -13.36 3.59 2.48
C PHE A 117 -12.55 3.80 3.77
N PRO A 118 -11.50 4.63 3.79
CA PRO A 118 -10.69 4.83 4.97
C PRO A 118 -11.44 5.61 6.06
N ASN A 119 -11.32 5.14 7.31
CA ASN A 119 -11.71 5.91 8.48
C ASN A 119 -10.54 6.83 8.88
N VAL A 120 -10.60 8.10 8.46
CA VAL A 120 -9.50 9.06 8.67
C VAL A 120 -9.22 9.35 10.14
N ILE A 121 -10.24 9.29 11.02
CA ILE A 121 -10.07 9.56 12.45
C ILE A 121 -9.26 8.45 13.10
N GLU A 122 -9.62 7.19 12.86
CA GLU A 122 -8.87 6.04 13.36
C GLU A 122 -7.50 5.92 12.70
N THR A 123 -7.38 6.32 11.42
CA THR A 123 -6.11 6.34 10.70
C THR A 123 -5.11 7.31 11.33
N LEU A 124 -5.54 8.53 11.70
CA LEU A 124 -4.68 9.50 12.37
C LEU A 124 -4.18 8.98 13.72
N LYS A 125 -5.07 8.42 14.53
CA LYS A 125 -4.71 7.81 15.83
C LYS A 125 -3.69 6.69 15.67
N ALA A 126 -3.90 5.79 14.72
CA ALA A 126 -2.98 4.68 14.46
C ALA A 126 -1.63 5.18 13.96
N ALA A 127 -1.62 6.16 13.05
CA ALA A 127 -0.39 6.74 12.51
C ALA A 127 0.46 7.36 13.61
N GLU A 128 -0.14 8.13 14.52
CA GLU A 128 0.57 8.73 15.68
C GLU A 128 1.29 7.67 16.51
N VAL A 129 0.58 6.61 16.89
CA VAL A 129 1.14 5.53 17.72
C VAL A 129 2.25 4.78 16.98
N LEU A 130 2.05 4.47 15.70
CA LEU A 130 3.03 3.72 14.91
C LEU A 130 4.31 4.52 14.65
N ILE A 131 4.18 5.82 14.37
CA ILE A 131 5.34 6.71 14.20
C ILE A 131 6.13 6.80 15.52
N ALA A 132 5.45 6.95 16.65
CA ALA A 132 6.10 6.96 17.98
C ALA A 132 6.79 5.62 18.31
N ASP A 133 6.25 4.49 17.82
CA ASP A 133 6.81 3.14 17.94
C ASP A 133 7.89 2.84 16.86
N GLY A 134 8.33 3.87 16.12
CA GLY A 134 9.46 3.79 15.19
C GLY A 134 9.17 3.08 13.87
N PHE A 135 7.90 2.96 13.47
CA PHE A 135 7.52 2.41 12.17
C PHE A 135 7.72 3.42 11.04
N ASP A 136 8.11 2.88 9.88
CA ASP A 136 8.14 3.56 8.59
C ASP A 136 6.75 3.44 7.93
N VAL A 137 5.85 4.37 8.26
CA VAL A 137 4.44 4.29 7.90
C VAL A 137 4.16 4.80 6.48
N MET A 138 3.65 3.93 5.62
CA MET A 138 2.94 4.28 4.39
C MET A 138 1.43 4.26 4.65
N VAL A 139 0.74 5.38 4.56
CA VAL A 139 -0.67 5.46 5.00
C VAL A 139 -1.66 5.51 3.85
N TYR A 140 -2.65 4.62 3.83
CA TYR A 140 -3.82 4.68 2.95
C TYR A 140 -4.84 5.69 3.50
N THR A 141 -5.31 6.61 2.66
CA THR A 141 -6.24 7.67 3.08
C THR A 141 -7.18 8.11 1.95
N SER A 142 -8.12 8.99 2.26
CA SER A 142 -9.02 9.63 1.28
C SER A 142 -8.25 10.59 0.37
N ASP A 143 -8.91 11.18 -0.61
CA ASP A 143 -8.33 12.23 -1.46
C ASP A 143 -8.29 13.61 -0.77
N ASP A 144 -8.61 13.71 0.53
CA ASP A 144 -8.61 14.97 1.28
C ASP A 144 -7.17 15.53 1.42
N PRO A 145 -6.87 16.72 0.84
CA PRO A 145 -5.53 17.31 0.88
C PRO A 145 -5.12 17.82 2.27
N ILE A 146 -6.08 18.12 3.16
CA ILE A 146 -5.82 18.55 4.53
C ILE A 146 -5.35 17.35 5.33
N ILE A 147 -6.07 16.22 5.26
CA ILE A 147 -5.69 14.98 5.94
C ILE A 147 -4.36 14.46 5.39
N ALA A 148 -4.17 14.49 4.07
CA ALA A 148 -2.91 14.09 3.45
C ALA A 148 -1.72 14.91 3.95
N ARG A 149 -1.90 16.23 4.12
CA ARG A 149 -0.86 17.10 4.66
C ARG A 149 -0.58 16.80 6.14
N GLN A 150 -1.61 16.62 6.96
CA GLN A 150 -1.44 16.28 8.38
C GLN A 150 -0.66 14.98 8.54
N LEU A 151 -1.01 13.92 7.79
CA LEU A 151 -0.30 12.64 7.83
C LEU A 151 1.17 12.77 7.42
N ALA A 152 1.48 13.61 6.43
CA ALA A 152 2.87 13.89 6.05
C ALA A 152 3.62 14.69 7.13
N GLU A 153 2.98 15.71 7.72
CA GLU A 153 3.55 16.53 8.80
C GLU A 153 3.80 15.71 10.08
N MET A 154 2.98 14.70 10.36
CA MET A 154 3.17 13.76 11.48
C MET A 154 4.41 12.87 11.33
N GLY A 155 4.85 12.59 10.10
CA GLY A 155 6.02 11.76 9.83
C GLY A 155 5.76 10.48 9.03
N CYS A 156 4.57 10.29 8.43
CA CYS A 156 4.37 9.20 7.48
C CYS A 156 5.34 9.34 6.29
N ILE A 157 6.09 8.29 5.98
CA ILE A 157 7.11 8.31 4.91
C ILE A 157 6.50 8.37 3.50
N ALA A 158 5.22 7.99 3.38
CA ALA A 158 4.43 8.06 2.17
C ALA A 158 2.94 8.22 2.52
N VAL A 159 2.25 9.07 1.76
CA VAL A 159 0.79 9.24 1.85
C VAL A 159 0.16 8.65 0.59
N MET A 160 -0.85 7.79 0.77
CA MET A 160 -1.45 7.01 -0.31
C MET A 160 -2.95 7.29 -0.46
N PRO A 161 -3.34 8.41 -1.09
CA PRO A 161 -4.74 8.69 -1.38
C PRO A 161 -5.31 7.66 -2.38
N LEU A 162 -6.55 7.24 -2.14
CA LEU A 162 -7.27 6.27 -2.96
C LEU A 162 -7.64 6.83 -4.34
N ALA A 163 -7.45 6.03 -5.40
CA ALA A 163 -7.98 6.27 -6.75
C ALA A 163 -9.50 6.30 -6.76
N GLY A 164 -10.10 5.15 -6.49
CA GLY A 164 -11.51 4.99 -6.27
C GLY A 164 -11.71 3.96 -5.18
N LEU A 165 -12.96 3.62 -4.88
CA LEU A 165 -13.25 2.57 -3.91
C LEU A 165 -12.56 1.25 -4.32
N ILE A 166 -11.96 0.59 -3.34
CA ILE A 166 -11.22 -0.66 -3.55
C ILE A 166 -12.15 -1.69 -4.19
N GLY A 167 -11.74 -2.31 -5.30
CA GLY A 167 -12.50 -3.39 -5.94
C GLY A 167 -13.46 -2.94 -7.04
N THR A 168 -13.63 -1.65 -7.26
CA THR A 168 -14.54 -1.12 -8.30
C THR A 168 -13.92 -1.06 -9.70
N GLY A 169 -12.59 -1.01 -9.80
CA GLY A 169 -11.88 -0.74 -11.05
C GLY A 169 -12.05 0.70 -11.58
N TRP A 170 -12.59 1.61 -10.77
CA TRP A 170 -12.77 3.00 -11.17
C TRP A 170 -11.45 3.77 -11.03
N ALA A 171 -11.16 4.58 -12.04
CA ALA A 171 -10.09 5.58 -11.97
C ALA A 171 -10.51 6.73 -11.03
N SER A 172 -9.57 7.63 -10.72
CA SER A 172 -9.80 8.76 -9.81
C SER A 172 -11.11 9.48 -10.10
N ALA A 173 -12.00 9.53 -9.10
CA ALA A 173 -13.26 10.28 -9.19
C ALA A 173 -13.03 11.80 -9.28
N THR A 174 -11.83 12.28 -8.93
CA THR A 174 -11.50 13.70 -8.75
C THR A 174 -10.06 14.02 -9.19
N PRO A 175 -9.80 14.21 -10.50
CA PRO A 175 -8.46 14.51 -11.03
C PRO A 175 -7.85 15.82 -10.48
N THR A 176 -8.67 16.79 -10.10
CA THR A 176 -8.26 18.10 -9.60
C THR A 176 -7.71 18.05 -8.18
N THR A 177 -8.26 17.22 -7.29
CA THR A 177 -7.76 17.03 -5.91
C THR A 177 -6.42 16.30 -5.90
N CYS A 178 -6.22 15.37 -6.84
CA CYS A 178 -4.95 14.70 -7.07
C CYS A 178 -3.84 15.68 -7.52
N ALA A 179 -4.18 16.66 -8.37
CA ALA A 179 -3.25 17.67 -8.84
C ALA A 179 -2.90 18.75 -7.78
N SER A 180 -3.72 18.95 -6.75
CA SER A 180 -3.47 19.94 -5.70
C SER A 180 -2.58 19.39 -4.58
N SER A 181 -2.79 18.12 -4.21
CA SER A 181 -1.99 17.40 -3.21
C SER A 181 -0.54 17.15 -3.64
N SER A 182 -0.30 17.01 -4.95
CA SER A 182 1.05 16.81 -5.52
C SER A 182 1.88 18.08 -5.70
N ARG A 183 1.25 19.27 -5.80
CA ARG A 183 1.96 20.54 -6.11
C ARG A 183 2.76 21.10 -4.93
N ARG A 184 2.55 20.60 -3.71
CA ARG A 184 3.29 21.04 -2.52
C ARG A 184 4.40 20.05 -2.22
N ARG A 185 5.66 20.49 -2.29
CA ARG A 185 6.90 19.68 -2.10
C ARG A 185 6.93 18.81 -0.83
N ALA A 186 6.04 19.05 0.12
CA ALA A 186 5.95 18.34 1.40
C ALA A 186 5.31 16.94 1.29
N CYS A 187 4.46 16.65 0.30
CA CYS A 187 3.77 15.36 0.22
C CYS A 187 4.38 14.45 -0.86
N ARG A 188 4.99 13.33 -0.45
CA ARG A 188 5.23 12.19 -1.33
C ARG A 188 3.91 11.41 -1.45
N CYS A 189 2.98 11.93 -2.23
CA CYS A 189 1.71 11.25 -2.53
C CYS A 189 1.92 10.13 -3.55
N TRP A 190 1.38 8.94 -3.28
CA TRP A 190 1.46 7.75 -4.13
C TRP A 190 0.10 7.08 -4.25
N TRP A 191 -0.41 6.85 -5.46
CA TRP A 191 -1.75 6.31 -5.62
C TRP A 191 -1.75 4.78 -5.74
N MET A 192 -2.67 4.11 -5.04
CA MET A 192 -3.01 2.70 -5.24
C MET A 192 -4.26 2.62 -6.13
N PRO A 193 -4.24 1.92 -7.28
CA PRO A 193 -5.44 1.70 -8.07
C PRO A 193 -6.41 0.74 -7.35
N GLY A 194 -7.70 1.05 -7.43
CA GLY A 194 -8.77 0.15 -6.97
C GLY A 194 -8.79 -1.11 -7.83
N SER A 195 -8.87 -2.28 -7.19
CA SER A 195 -8.86 -3.56 -7.91
C SER A 195 -9.99 -3.65 -8.94
N ALA A 196 -9.70 -4.05 -10.18
CA ALA A 196 -10.70 -4.17 -11.24
C ALA A 196 -11.56 -5.45 -11.11
N PRO A 197 -12.83 -5.45 -11.58
CA PRO A 197 -13.66 -6.65 -11.66
C PRO A 197 -13.26 -7.56 -12.85
N LEU A 198 -13.29 -8.87 -12.60
CA LEU A 198 -12.96 -10.00 -13.49
C LEU A 198 -13.92 -10.14 -14.69
N ARG A 199 -13.91 -9.23 -15.68
CA ARG A 199 -14.71 -9.43 -16.92
C ARG A 199 -13.98 -9.27 -18.26
N THR A 200 -12.69 -8.97 -18.28
CA THR A 200 -11.87 -9.01 -19.51
C THR A 200 -10.44 -9.44 -19.15
N PRO A 201 -9.70 -10.10 -20.07
CA PRO A 201 -8.30 -10.43 -19.81
C PRO A 201 -7.55 -9.13 -19.46
N PRO A 202 -6.80 -9.09 -18.33
CA PRO A 202 -6.22 -7.84 -17.88
C PRO A 202 -5.19 -7.37 -18.91
N SER A 203 -5.49 -6.28 -19.61
CA SER A 203 -4.45 -5.53 -20.31
C SER A 203 -3.46 -5.01 -19.26
N PRO A 204 -2.14 -5.07 -19.50
CA PRO A 204 -1.10 -4.83 -18.49
C PRO A 204 -0.98 -3.38 -17.96
N TRP A 205 -1.94 -2.51 -18.25
CA TRP A 205 -1.85 -1.07 -18.08
C TRP A 205 -2.89 -0.50 -17.10
N SER A 206 -2.78 -0.77 -15.79
CA SER A 206 -3.54 0.03 -14.80
C SER A 206 -2.96 0.13 -13.38
N TRP A 207 -1.75 -0.36 -13.12
CA TRP A 207 -1.32 -0.58 -11.73
C TRP A 207 -0.27 0.39 -11.16
N ALA A 208 0.22 1.39 -11.91
CA ALA A 208 1.36 2.19 -11.48
C ALA A 208 1.03 3.24 -10.40
N ALA A 209 1.78 3.23 -9.28
CA ALA A 209 1.83 4.37 -8.36
C ALA A 209 2.65 5.50 -9.03
N ARG A 210 1.97 6.45 -9.66
CA ARG A 210 2.64 7.61 -10.25
C ARG A 210 2.88 8.67 -9.19
N ARG A 211 4.13 9.11 -9.09
CA ARG A 211 4.46 10.43 -8.55
C ARG A 211 3.96 11.43 -9.58
N CYS A 212 3.18 12.43 -9.18
CA CYS A 212 2.97 13.61 -10.02
C CYS A 212 4.29 14.38 -10.21
#